data_AF-A0A021X6G0-F1
#
_entry.id   AF-A0A021X6G0-F1
#
_cell.length_a   1.000
_cell.length_b   1.000
_cell.length_c   1.000
_cell.angle_alpha   90.00
_cell.angle_beta   90.00
_cell.angle_gamma   90.00
#
_symmetry.space_group_name_H-M   'P 1'
#
loop_
_entity.id
_entity.type
_entity.pdbx_description
1 polymer ?
#
loop_
_entity_poly.entity_id
_entity_poly.type
_entity_poly.pdbx_seq_one_letter_code
_entity_poly.pdbx_strand_id
1 'polypeptide(L)'
;MWTKHHKKRKFGRLALPVITVAFLSYFGYHSVHGDFGLRGMEELERQRVERQARLDVLVRQRQILEKEVALMSDGSLERDMLDEKARSYLNMSRADEIVIFH
;
A
#
# COMPACT_ATOMS: atom_id res chain seq x y z
N MET A 1 12.38 -29.17 72.46
CA MET A 1 11.82 -29.39 71.11
C MET A 1 11.34 -28.05 70.57
N TRP A 2 11.98 -27.52 69.53
CA TRP A 2 11.57 -26.25 68.90
C TRP A 2 10.56 -26.54 67.79
N THR A 3 9.30 -26.15 67.98
CA THR A 3 8.28 -26.24 66.92
C THR A 3 8.31 -24.96 66.07
N LYS A 4 8.88 -25.05 64.86
CA LYS A 4 8.89 -23.95 63.90
C LYS A 4 7.50 -23.82 63.26
N HIS A 5 6.70 -22.87 63.74
CA HIS A 5 5.43 -22.51 63.09
C HIS A 5 5.69 -21.58 61.89
N HIS A 6 5.52 -22.09 60.67
CA HIS A 6 5.50 -21.24 59.48
C HIS A 6 4.15 -20.53 59.34
N LYS A 7 4.14 -19.21 59.51
CA LYS A 7 2.93 -18.37 59.28
C LYS A 7 2.56 -18.44 57.79
N LYS A 8 1.41 -19.05 57.47
CA LYS A 8 0.93 -19.15 56.08
C LYS A 8 0.60 -17.74 55.54
N ARG A 9 1.52 -17.16 54.78
CA ARG A 9 1.34 -15.86 54.12
C ARG A 9 0.35 -16.00 52.96
N LYS A 10 -0.91 -15.59 53.17
CA LYS A 10 -1.94 -15.58 52.12
C LYS A 10 -1.70 -14.49 51.05
N PHE A 11 -0.99 -13.42 51.39
CA PHE A 11 -0.69 -12.30 50.48
C PHE A 11 0.12 -12.69 49.24
N GLY A 12 1.01 -13.69 49.34
CA GLY A 12 1.76 -14.18 48.17
C GLY A 12 0.85 -14.79 47.08
N ARG A 13 -0.35 -15.27 47.44
CA ARG A 13 -1.29 -15.86 46.48
C ARG A 13 -2.02 -14.82 45.62
N LEU A 14 -2.10 -13.58 46.07
CA LEU A 14 -2.74 -12.49 45.33
C LEU A 14 -1.76 -11.70 44.46
N ALA A 15 -0.46 -11.81 44.72
CA ALA A 15 0.56 -11.13 43.94
C ALA A 15 0.50 -11.51 42.45
N LEU A 16 0.42 -12.81 42.14
CA LEU A 16 0.36 -13.28 40.76
C LEU A 16 -0.92 -12.81 40.03
N PRO A 17 -2.15 -12.99 40.57
CA PRO A 17 -3.35 -12.45 39.96
C PRO A 17 -3.31 -10.93 39.71
N VAL A 18 -2.82 -10.14 40.66
CA VAL A 18 -2.74 -8.69 40.52
C VAL A 18 -1.78 -8.29 39.41
N ILE A 19 -0.61 -8.93 39.35
CA ILE A 19 0.36 -8.71 38.26
C ILE A 19 -0.28 -9.09 36.92
N THR A 20 -0.96 -10.24 36.83
CA THR A 20 -1.64 -10.67 35.61
C THR A 20 -2.70 -9.66 35.15
N VAL A 21 -3.55 -9.15 36.06
CA VAL A 21 -4.55 -8.14 35.72
C VAL A 21 -3.90 -6.85 35.23
N ALA A 22 -2.80 -6.41 35.85
CA ALA A 22 -2.07 -5.22 35.41
C ALA A 22 -1.52 -5.40 33.98
N PHE A 23 -0.89 -6.54 33.68
CA PHE A 23 -0.40 -6.84 32.34
C PHE A 23 -1.52 -6.94 31.31
N LEU A 24 -2.61 -7.65 31.61
CA LEU A 24 -3.75 -7.78 30.70
C LEU A 24 -4.40 -6.42 30.43
N SER A 25 -4.51 -5.56 31.44
CA SER A 25 -5.05 -4.21 31.27
C SER A 25 -4.16 -3.36 30.37
N TYR A 26 -2.84 -3.41 30.59
CA TYR A 26 -1.87 -2.69 29.76
C TYR A 26 -1.91 -3.15 28.30
N PHE A 27 -1.79 -4.47 28.07
CA PHE A 27 -1.81 -5.03 26.73
C PHE A 27 -3.18 -4.87 26.06
N GLY A 28 -4.28 -4.99 26.81
CA GLY A 28 -5.64 -4.75 26.30
C GLY A 28 -5.88 -3.30 25.91
N TYR A 29 -5.33 -2.33 26.65
CA TYR A 29 -5.37 -0.92 26.25
C TYR A 29 -4.56 -0.68 24.97
N HIS A 30 -3.32 -1.19 24.94
CA HIS A 30 -2.41 -1.02 23.81
C HIS A 30 -2.86 -1.77 22.54
N SER A 31 -3.63 -2.85 22.64
CA SER A 31 -4.17 -3.54 21.46
C SER A 31 -5.21 -2.69 20.71
N VAL A 32 -5.87 -1.76 21.40
CA VAL A 32 -6.86 -0.85 20.80
C VAL A 32 -6.23 0.50 20.44
N HIS A 33 -5.42 1.08 21.33
CA HIS A 33 -4.89 2.44 21.21
C HIS A 33 -3.44 2.53 20.74
N GLY A 34 -2.72 1.42 20.68
CA GLY A 34 -1.33 1.41 20.22
C GLY A 34 -1.22 1.59 18.71
N ASP A 35 -0.04 2.03 18.27
CA ASP A 35 0.28 2.26 16.86
C ASP A 35 0.21 0.98 16.00
N PHE A 36 0.37 -0.19 16.62
CA PHE A 36 0.18 -1.51 16.00
C PHE A 36 -1.14 -2.18 16.41
N GLY A 37 -2.02 -1.44 17.08
CA GLY A 37 -3.34 -1.90 17.46
C GLY A 37 -4.35 -1.79 16.32
N LEU A 38 -5.62 -2.03 16.64
CA LEU A 38 -6.72 -2.01 15.66
C LEU A 38 -6.79 -0.71 14.85
N ARG A 39 -6.51 0.44 15.48
CA ARG A 39 -6.51 1.75 14.82
C ARG A 39 -5.33 1.93 13.86
N GLY A 40 -4.15 1.44 14.23
CA GLY A 40 -2.97 1.47 13.35
C GLY A 40 -3.17 0.64 12.09
N MET A 41 -3.84 -0.50 12.23
CA MET A 41 -4.20 -1.36 11.10
C MET A 41 -5.16 -0.67 10.12
N GLU A 42 -6.09 0.14 10.61
CA GLU A 42 -7.04 0.88 9.76
C GLU A 42 -6.33 1.92 8.88
N GLU A 43 -5.40 2.70 9.45
CA GLU A 43 -4.61 3.68 8.68
C GLU A 43 -3.67 2.99 7.69
N LEU A 44 -3.04 1.87 8.07
CA LEU A 44 -2.22 1.08 7.15
C LEU A 44 -3.04 0.50 5.99
N GLU A 45 -4.24 0.00 6.25
CA GLU A 45 -5.12 -0.52 5.20
C GLU A 45 -5.58 0.60 4.26
N ARG A 46 -5.89 1.79 4.82
CA ARG A 46 -6.23 2.97 4.01
C ARG A 46 -5.08 3.38 3.09
N GLN A 47 -3.85 3.42 3.61
CA GLN A 47 -2.66 3.70 2.80
C GLN A 47 -2.40 2.62 1.75
N ARG A 48 -2.65 1.35 2.09
CA ARG A 48 -2.54 0.24 1.15
C ARG A 48 -3.52 0.40 -0.01
N VAL A 49 -4.78 0.72 0.26
CA VAL A 49 -5.82 0.95 -0.75
C VAL A 49 -5.45 2.14 -1.65
N GLU A 50 -5.01 3.26 -1.07
CA GLU A 50 -4.60 4.44 -1.84
C GLU A 50 -3.41 4.13 -2.77
N ARG A 51 -2.39 3.41 -2.26
CA ARG A 51 -1.23 3.02 -3.05
C ARG A 51 -1.59 2.03 -4.15
N GLN A 52 -2.49 1.09 -3.87
CA GLN A 52 -2.97 0.13 -4.87
C GLN A 52 -3.70 0.86 -6.01
N ALA A 53 -4.57 1.82 -5.69
CA ALA A 53 -5.25 2.61 -6.71
C ALA A 53 -4.26 3.39 -7.59
N ARG A 54 -3.21 3.99 -7.01
CA ARG A 54 -2.15 4.66 -7.77
C ARG A 54 -1.37 3.68 -8.65
N LEU A 55 -1.07 2.49 -8.13
CA LEU A 55 -0.37 1.45 -8.88
C LEU A 55 -1.19 1.01 -10.09
N ASP A 56 -2.50 0.80 -9.93
CA ASP A 56 -3.39 0.42 -11.03
C ASP A 56 -3.44 1.48 -12.15
N VAL A 57 -3.44 2.77 -11.79
CA VAL A 57 -3.34 3.88 -12.76
C VAL A 57 -2.02 3.84 -13.51
N LEU A 58 -0.90 3.70 -12.80
CA LEU A 58 0.43 3.67 -13.40
C LEU A 58 0.63 2.45 -14.30
N VAL A 59 0.12 1.29 -13.90
CA VAL A 59 0.15 0.07 -14.71
C VAL A 59 -0.63 0.25 -16.01
N ARG A 60 -1.81 0.87 -15.96
CA ARG A 60 -2.58 1.19 -17.19
C ARG A 60 -1.81 2.14 -18.10
N GLN A 61 -1.22 3.20 -17.56
CA GLN A 61 -0.41 4.13 -18.34
C GLN A 61 0.80 3.44 -18.99
N ARG A 62 1.50 2.59 -18.24
CA ARG A 62 2.60 1.78 -18.76
C ARG A 62 2.12 0.90 -19.91
N GLN A 63 1.01 0.19 -19.76
CA GLN A 63 0.49 -0.71 -20.80
C GLN A 63 0.14 0.03 -22.10
N ILE A 64 -0.41 1.25 -22.00
CA ILE A 64 -0.69 2.09 -23.17
C ILE A 64 0.62 2.45 -23.89
N LEU A 65 1.61 2.94 -23.14
CA LEU A 65 2.93 3.29 -23.69
C LEU A 65 3.63 2.07 -24.29
N GLU A 66 3.55 0.91 -23.65
CA GLU A 66 4.14 -0.33 -24.17
C GLU A 66 3.49 -0.75 -25.49
N LYS A 67 2.17 -0.57 -25.63
CA LYS A 67 1.48 -0.82 -26.90
C LYS A 67 1.95 0.16 -27.98
N GLU A 68 2.07 1.45 -27.67
CA GLU A 68 2.58 2.44 -28.62
C GLU A 68 4.01 2.12 -29.06
N VAL A 69 4.89 1.81 -28.11
CA VAL A 69 6.28 1.42 -28.40
C VAL A 69 6.34 0.13 -29.23
N ALA A 70 5.51 -0.86 -28.92
CA ALA A 70 5.44 -2.10 -29.70
C ALA A 70 5.02 -1.84 -31.15
N LEU A 71 4.11 -0.90 -31.41
CA LEU A 71 3.73 -0.49 -32.77
C LEU A 71 4.85 0.27 -33.51
N MET A 72 5.85 0.77 -32.78
CA MET A 72 6.99 1.51 -33.32
C MET A 72 8.30 0.69 -33.35
N SER A 73 8.28 -0.57 -32.89
CA SER A 73 9.50 -1.41 -32.83
C SER A 73 9.76 -2.16 -34.14
N ASP A 74 11.02 -2.53 -34.38
CA ASP A 74 11.44 -3.19 -35.61
C ASP A 74 10.71 -4.52 -35.83
N GLY A 75 10.06 -4.64 -36.99
CA GLY A 75 9.22 -5.79 -37.39
C GLY A 75 7.72 -5.54 -37.35
N SER A 76 7.26 -4.50 -36.63
CA SER A 76 5.84 -4.08 -36.53
C SER A 76 5.61 -2.60 -36.85
N LEU A 77 6.65 -1.87 -37.31
CA LEU A 77 6.61 -0.45 -37.62
C LEU A 77 5.47 -0.09 -38.57
N GLU A 78 4.38 0.46 -38.01
CA GLU A 78 3.19 0.80 -38.76
C GLU A 78 3.34 2.21 -39.36
N ARG A 79 3.33 2.29 -40.69
CA ARG A 79 3.67 3.50 -41.45
C ARG A 79 2.74 4.70 -41.15
N ASP A 80 1.47 4.42 -40.84
CA ASP A 80 0.49 5.43 -40.46
C ASP A 80 0.79 6.06 -39.09
N MET A 81 1.27 5.27 -38.12
CA MET A 81 1.66 5.74 -36.79
C MET A 81 2.86 6.72 -36.86
N LEU A 82 3.80 6.43 -37.78
CA LEU A 82 4.97 7.28 -38.02
C LEU A 82 4.56 8.63 -38.63
N ASP A 83 3.62 8.60 -39.58
CA ASP A 83 3.11 9.78 -40.26
C ASP A 83 2.29 10.67 -39.31
N GLU A 84 1.45 10.07 -38.44
CA GLU A 84 0.73 10.78 -37.39
C GLU A 84 1.69 11.48 -36.39
N LYS A 85 2.74 10.78 -35.93
CA LYS A 85 3.73 11.38 -35.02
C LYS A 85 4.55 12.48 -35.69
N ALA A 86 4.91 12.34 -36.96
CA ALA A 86 5.57 13.40 -37.73
C ALA A 86 4.67 14.64 -37.88
N ARG A 87 3.38 14.44 -38.15
CA ARG A 87 2.39 15.52 -38.26
C ARG A 87 2.14 16.22 -36.92
N SER A 88 1.98 15.47 -35.83
CA SER A 88 1.68 16.01 -34.49
C SER A 88 2.87 16.68 -33.82
N TYR A 89 4.05 16.06 -33.82
CA TYR A 89 5.22 16.55 -33.06
C TYR A 89 6.19 17.40 -33.91
N LEU A 90 6.25 17.19 -35.23
CA LEU A 90 7.18 17.92 -36.12
C LEU A 90 6.47 18.98 -36.96
N ASN A 91 5.16 19.18 -36.76
CA ASN A 91 4.33 20.15 -37.48
C ASN A 91 4.41 19.98 -39.01
N MET A 92 4.65 18.74 -39.46
CA MET A 92 4.75 18.37 -40.87
C MET A 92 3.35 18.21 -41.47
N SER A 93 2.62 19.30 -41.66
CA SER A 93 1.33 19.34 -42.36
C SER A 93 1.52 19.99 -43.74
N ARG A 94 0.92 19.40 -44.78
CA ARG A 94 0.86 20.07 -46.09
C ARG A 94 -0.16 21.20 -46.04
N ALA A 95 0.06 22.24 -46.84
CA ALA A 95 -0.75 23.45 -46.83
C ALA A 95 -2.25 23.22 -47.13
N ASP A 96 -2.60 22.07 -47.70
CA ASP A 96 -3.94 21.63 -48.11
C ASP A 96 -4.52 20.49 -47.26
N GLU A 97 -3.91 20.14 -46.13
CA GLU A 97 -4.24 18.92 -45.38
C GLU A 97 -4.80 19.21 -43.97
N ILE A 98 -5.91 18.54 -43.60
CA ILE A 98 -6.55 18.64 -42.27
C ILE A 98 -6.24 17.37 -41.48
N VAL A 99 -5.58 17.52 -40.33
CA VAL A 99 -5.25 16.40 -39.43
C VAL A 99 -6.25 16.37 -38.27
N ILE A 100 -6.91 15.23 -38.07
CA ILE A 100 -7.83 14.99 -36.94
C ILE A 100 -7.15 14.04 -35.97
N PHE A 101 -6.87 14.52 -34.75
CA PHE A 101 -6.38 13.69 -33.66
C PHE A 101 -7.56 13.09 -32.88
N HIS A 102 -7.43 11.84 -32.44
CA HIS A 102 -8.43 11.14 -31.63
C HIS A 102 -8.19 11.36 -30.12
#